data_AF-A0A9J6GK16-F1
#
_entry.id   AF-A0A9J6GK16-F1
#
_cell.length_a   1.000
_cell.length_b   1.000
_cell.length_c   1.000
_cell.angle_alpha   90.00
_cell.angle_beta   90.00
_cell.angle_gamma   90.00
#
_symmetry.space_group_name_H-M   'P 1'
#
loop_
_entity.id
_entity.type
_entity.pdbx_description
1 polymer ?
#
loop_
_entity_poly.entity_id
_entity_poly.type
_entity_poly.pdbx_seq_one_letter_code
_entity_poly.pdbx_strand_id
1 'polypeptide(L)'
;MPSDSSPQATSAAASDRFSCNPPATSGLSGSSAYRTLLNTLSTGKLSENALFLHGDPSVRPYGVDDFTSALQSVTDLRALDCLGLFQYNEVWTITFNSENEMQSLATQTEIFVKGKRCLVINPSRREVAVKVHWLPPRVPGGLIVRQLECFDHVQRVVRDGWRKSALPHMTGTSRVYHIIPSAPRHWRTSHTRPLCRDARY
;
A
#
# COMPACT_ATOMS: atom_id res chain seq x y z
N MET A 1 12.84 -59.42 -50.45
CA MET A 1 13.97 -59.86 -49.62
C MET A 1 14.68 -58.60 -49.14
N PRO A 2 14.51 -58.21 -47.86
CA PRO A 2 15.04 -56.97 -47.31
C PRO A 2 16.47 -57.15 -46.80
N SER A 3 17.21 -56.04 -46.74
CA SER A 3 18.49 -55.93 -46.03
C SER A 3 18.43 -54.70 -45.13
N ASP A 4 18.99 -54.88 -43.94
CA ASP A 4 19.13 -53.98 -42.80
C ASP A 4 19.26 -52.48 -43.10
N SER A 5 18.59 -51.68 -42.28
CA SER A 5 19.12 -50.42 -41.75
C SER A 5 18.29 -49.99 -40.54
N SER A 6 18.88 -50.13 -39.35
CA SER A 6 18.42 -49.45 -38.13
C SER A 6 18.53 -47.93 -38.26
N PRO A 7 17.77 -47.17 -37.47
CA PRO A 7 18.43 -46.14 -36.69
C PRO A 7 18.02 -46.11 -35.21
N GLN A 8 18.97 -45.57 -34.45
CA GLN A 8 19.09 -45.44 -33.01
C GLN A 8 17.92 -44.77 -32.30
N ALA A 9 17.68 -45.26 -31.08
CA ALA A 9 16.97 -44.55 -30.03
C ALA A 9 17.87 -43.47 -29.41
N THR A 10 17.39 -42.22 -29.38
CA THR A 10 17.74 -41.23 -28.36
C THR A 10 16.53 -40.30 -28.15
N SER A 11 15.59 -40.65 -27.26
CA SER A 11 14.61 -39.69 -26.76
C SER A 11 15.17 -39.03 -25.51
N ALA A 12 15.76 -37.84 -25.69
CA ALA A 12 16.10 -36.97 -24.57
C ALA A 12 14.80 -36.47 -23.93
N ALA A 13 14.59 -36.83 -22.66
CA ALA A 13 13.58 -36.24 -21.81
C ALA A 13 13.98 -34.78 -21.53
N ALA A 14 13.25 -33.83 -22.11
CA ALA A 14 13.32 -32.42 -21.76
C ALA A 14 12.07 -32.06 -20.96
N SER A 15 12.28 -31.81 -19.67
CA SER A 15 11.29 -31.31 -18.73
C SER A 15 10.82 -29.91 -19.15
N ASP A 16 9.62 -29.81 -19.72
CA ASP A 16 8.93 -28.54 -19.89
C ASP A 16 8.51 -28.01 -18.52
N ARG A 17 9.40 -27.22 -17.91
CA ARG A 17 9.04 -26.33 -16.81
C ARG A 17 8.09 -25.30 -17.38
N PHE A 18 6.85 -25.32 -16.90
CA PHE A 18 5.88 -24.23 -17.04
C PHE A 18 6.50 -22.91 -16.57
N SER A 19 7.13 -22.19 -17.50
CA SER A 19 7.60 -20.83 -17.30
C SER A 19 6.46 -19.89 -17.68
N CYS A 20 5.59 -19.60 -16.72
CA CYS A 20 4.60 -18.55 -16.87
C CYS A 20 5.30 -17.20 -16.66
N ASN A 21 5.82 -16.61 -17.74
CA ASN A 21 6.08 -15.17 -17.76
C ASN A 21 4.73 -14.44 -17.56
N PRO A 22 4.62 -13.49 -16.61
CA PRO A 22 3.40 -12.71 -16.48
C PRO A 22 3.24 -11.78 -17.70
N PRO A 23 2.03 -11.66 -18.28
CA PRO A 23 1.80 -10.71 -19.35
C PRO A 23 1.91 -9.28 -18.81
N ALA A 24 2.73 -8.46 -19.46
CA ALA A 24 2.72 -7.02 -19.30
C ALA A 24 1.30 -6.51 -19.58
N THR A 25 0.63 -5.97 -18.55
CA THR A 25 -0.66 -5.31 -18.73
C THR A 25 -0.45 -3.80 -18.58
N SER A 26 -0.22 -3.18 -19.73
CA SER A 26 -0.32 -1.73 -19.92
C SER A 26 -1.78 -1.29 -19.85
N GLY A 27 -2.04 -0.16 -19.18
CA GLY A 27 -3.17 0.71 -19.49
C GLY A 27 -4.38 0.66 -18.56
N LEU A 28 -4.24 1.25 -17.37
CA LEU A 28 -5.33 2.03 -16.77
C LEU A 28 -5.04 3.51 -17.05
N SER A 29 -5.68 4.09 -18.06
CA SER A 29 -5.78 5.54 -18.21
C SER A 29 -6.72 6.09 -17.14
N GLY A 30 -6.20 6.20 -15.92
CA GLY A 30 -6.62 7.19 -14.93
C GLY A 30 -5.36 7.99 -14.63
N SER A 31 -5.48 9.32 -14.42
CA SER A 31 -4.40 10.22 -13.99
C SER A 31 -3.30 9.45 -13.26
N SER A 32 -2.06 9.50 -13.77
CA SER A 32 -0.90 8.79 -13.22
C SER A 32 -0.72 9.16 -11.74
N ALA A 33 -1.48 8.50 -10.88
CA ALA A 33 -1.43 8.61 -9.45
C ALA A 33 -0.07 8.05 -9.07
N TYR A 34 0.85 8.96 -8.80
CA TYR A 34 2.20 8.64 -8.42
C TYR A 34 2.16 7.72 -7.20
N ARG A 35 2.46 6.44 -7.43
CA ARG A 35 2.38 5.38 -6.43
C ARG A 35 3.78 5.06 -5.97
N THR A 36 4.11 5.51 -4.77
CA THR A 36 5.39 5.19 -4.14
C THR A 36 5.20 4.00 -3.20
N LEU A 37 6.11 3.04 -3.27
CA LEU A 37 6.25 2.00 -2.25
C LEU A 37 7.22 2.51 -1.18
N LEU A 38 6.69 2.88 -0.03
CA LEU A 38 7.50 3.26 1.13
C LEU A 38 7.69 2.05 2.05
N ASN A 39 8.85 1.99 2.69
CA ASN A 39 9.03 1.14 3.85
C ASN A 39 8.03 1.55 4.94
N THR A 40 7.76 0.65 5.87
CA THR A 40 6.87 0.92 6.99
C THR A 40 7.36 2.13 7.78
N LEU A 41 6.60 3.22 7.72
CA LEU A 41 6.84 4.42 8.50
C LEU A 41 6.57 4.14 9.99
N SER A 42 7.31 4.81 10.87
CA SER A 42 7.02 4.78 12.30
C SER A 42 5.59 5.23 12.57
N THR A 43 4.99 4.72 13.64
CA THR A 43 3.61 5.05 14.03
C THR A 43 3.43 5.05 15.53
N GLY A 44 2.30 5.60 15.97
CA GLY A 44 1.94 5.70 17.38
C GLY A 44 2.66 6.88 18.02
N LYS A 45 3.08 6.72 19.29
CA LYS A 45 3.75 7.78 20.05
C LYS A 45 5.03 8.32 19.39
N LEU A 46 5.70 7.51 18.57
CA LEU A 46 6.92 7.92 17.85
C LEU A 46 6.65 8.85 16.67
N SER A 47 5.38 9.03 16.30
CA SER A 47 4.95 9.88 15.18
C SER A 47 3.79 10.79 15.60
N GLU A 48 3.71 11.08 16.90
CA GLU A 48 2.76 12.05 17.43
C GLU A 48 3.07 13.43 16.84
N ASN A 49 2.05 14.09 16.32
CA ASN A 49 2.16 15.35 15.58
C ASN A 49 3.22 15.33 14.45
N ALA A 50 3.46 14.17 13.85
CA ALA A 50 4.46 14.01 12.81
C ALA A 50 3.82 13.68 11.46
N LEU A 51 4.40 14.25 10.39
CA LEU A 51 4.10 13.89 9.01
C LEU A 51 5.38 13.47 8.29
N PHE A 52 5.21 12.73 7.21
CA PHE A 52 6.29 12.38 6.30
C PHE A 52 6.10 13.10 4.97
N LEU A 53 7.18 13.67 4.45
CA LEU A 53 7.23 14.33 3.17
C LEU A 53 8.00 13.44 2.21
N HIS A 54 7.37 13.04 1.11
CA HIS A 54 8.01 12.24 0.08
C HIS A 54 8.29 13.11 -1.15
N GLY A 55 9.54 13.56 -1.30
CA GLY A 55 9.99 14.31 -2.47
C GLY A 55 10.08 13.46 -3.74
N ASP A 56 10.07 14.12 -4.89
CA ASP A 56 10.34 13.49 -6.18
C ASP A 56 11.83 13.06 -6.27
N PRO A 57 12.10 11.75 -6.50
CA PRO A 57 13.44 11.21 -6.67
C PRO A 57 14.33 11.93 -7.71
N SER A 58 13.73 12.60 -8.71
CA SER A 58 14.44 13.22 -9.83
C SER A 58 15.19 14.51 -9.49
N VAL A 59 14.86 15.18 -8.39
CA VAL A 59 15.45 16.47 -8.01
C VAL A 59 16.27 16.43 -6.72
N ARG A 60 16.63 15.23 -6.28
CA ARG A 60 17.57 15.01 -5.17
C ARG A 60 18.95 15.62 -5.48
N PRO A 61 19.75 15.97 -4.46
CA PRO A 61 19.42 15.92 -3.03
C PRO A 61 18.47 17.05 -2.62
N TYR A 62 17.71 16.80 -1.55
CA TYR A 62 16.92 17.83 -0.87
C TYR A 62 17.69 18.40 0.32
N GLY A 63 17.55 19.69 0.55
CA GLY A 63 18.03 20.39 1.74
C GLY A 63 16.89 20.92 2.61
N VAL A 64 17.22 21.33 3.84
CA VAL A 64 16.27 21.95 4.77
C VAL A 64 15.65 23.22 4.16
N ASP A 65 16.45 24.02 3.46
CA ASP A 65 16.00 25.29 2.85
C ASP A 65 14.95 25.08 1.74
N ASP A 66 15.06 23.98 0.98
CA ASP A 66 14.10 23.63 -0.07
C ASP A 66 12.70 23.43 0.52
N PHE A 67 12.63 22.71 1.65
CA PHE A 67 11.38 22.45 2.35
C PHE A 67 10.89 23.67 3.11
N THR A 68 11.79 24.41 3.77
CA THR A 68 11.42 25.64 4.47
C THR A 68 10.75 26.64 3.52
N SER A 69 11.30 26.82 2.32
CA SER A 69 10.73 27.71 1.30
C SER A 69 9.35 27.25 0.83
N ALA A 70 9.16 25.93 0.67
CA ALA A 70 7.87 25.37 0.29
C ALA A 70 6.82 25.51 1.41
N LEU A 71 7.21 25.24 2.65
CA LEU A 71 6.34 25.21 3.82
C LEU A 71 5.85 26.60 4.23
N GLN A 72 6.64 27.66 4.00
CA GLN A 72 6.23 29.05 4.28
C GLN A 72 4.93 29.45 3.57
N SER A 73 4.63 28.83 2.43
CA SER A 73 3.39 29.10 1.69
C SER A 73 2.16 28.39 2.25
N VAL A 74 2.34 27.43 3.16
CA VAL A 74 1.29 26.48 3.58
C VAL A 74 1.05 26.49 5.09
N THR A 75 2.09 26.64 5.92
CA THR A 75 2.02 26.56 7.38
C THR A 75 2.96 27.59 8.03
N ASP A 76 2.68 27.96 9.28
CA ASP A 76 3.59 28.79 10.06
C ASP A 76 4.83 27.97 10.46
N LEU A 77 6.01 28.41 10.04
CA LEU A 77 7.26 27.75 10.39
C LEU A 77 7.53 27.70 11.91
N ARG A 78 6.94 28.61 12.69
CA ARG A 78 7.06 28.59 14.16
C ARG A 78 6.32 27.43 14.81
N ALA A 79 5.40 26.81 14.08
CA ALA A 79 4.71 25.61 14.53
C ALA A 79 5.56 24.34 14.40
N LEU A 80 6.69 24.40 13.68
CA LEU A 80 7.56 23.27 13.44
C LEU A 80 8.50 23.07 14.63
N ASP A 81 8.57 21.82 15.09
CA ASP A 81 9.48 21.39 16.15
C ASP A 81 10.72 20.72 15.55
N CYS A 82 10.55 19.94 14.48
CA CYS A 82 11.64 19.29 13.76
C CYS A 82 11.32 19.17 12.28
N LEU A 83 12.35 19.31 11.45
CA LEU A 83 12.35 18.97 10.03
C LEU A 83 13.68 18.29 9.70
N GLY A 84 13.62 17.04 9.23
CA GLY A 84 14.84 16.27 9.03
C GLY A 84 14.69 15.12 8.06
N LEU A 85 15.83 14.62 7.60
CA LEU A 85 15.86 13.45 6.75
C LEU A 85 15.46 12.20 7.53
N PHE A 86 14.58 11.39 6.95
CA PHE A 86 14.15 10.12 7.54
C PHE A 86 14.72 8.91 6.79
N GLN A 87 14.50 8.83 5.47
CA GLN A 87 14.97 7.71 4.64
C GLN A 87 15.33 8.13 3.22
N TYR A 88 16.37 7.48 2.68
CA TYR A 88 16.80 7.49 1.26
C TYR A 88 17.04 8.85 0.57
N ASN A 89 17.11 9.97 1.31
CA ASN A 89 17.24 11.34 0.79
C ASN A 89 15.97 11.95 0.16
N GLU A 90 14.94 11.15 -0.17
CA GLU A 90 13.62 11.66 -0.59
C GLU A 90 12.55 11.70 0.50
N VAL A 91 12.71 10.94 1.59
CA VAL A 91 11.72 10.90 2.68
C VAL A 91 12.20 11.75 3.84
N TRP A 92 11.43 12.79 4.14
CA TRP A 92 11.67 13.71 5.24
C TRP A 92 10.59 13.54 6.31
N THR A 93 10.96 13.75 7.56
CA THR A 93 10.03 13.83 8.68
C THR A 93 9.88 15.28 9.08
N ILE A 94 8.66 15.65 9.43
CA ILE A 94 8.34 16.95 9.99
C ILE A 94 7.46 16.74 11.24
N THR A 95 7.80 17.39 12.34
CA THR A 95 7.02 17.35 13.58
C THR A 95 6.54 18.74 13.93
N PHE A 96 5.35 18.80 14.53
CA PHE A 96 4.69 20.04 14.91
C PHE A 96 4.53 20.12 16.42
N ASN A 97 4.60 21.33 16.96
CA ASN A 97 4.27 21.61 18.35
C ASN A 97 2.75 21.56 18.63
N SER A 98 1.93 21.61 17.58
CA SER A 98 0.47 21.66 17.65
C SER A 98 -0.17 20.70 16.65
N GLU A 99 -1.13 19.91 17.10
CA GLU A 99 -1.89 18.98 16.26
C GLU A 99 -2.68 19.71 15.16
N ASN A 100 -3.19 20.92 15.45
CA ASN A 100 -3.96 21.70 14.48
C ASN A 100 -3.13 22.11 13.25
N GLU A 101 -1.87 22.50 13.46
CA GLU A 101 -0.97 22.90 12.37
C GLU A 101 -0.54 21.69 11.54
N MET A 102 -0.23 20.57 12.20
CA MET A 102 -0.03 19.29 11.52
C MET A 102 -1.24 18.93 10.66
N GLN A 103 -2.46 19.06 11.18
CA GLN A 103 -3.68 18.70 10.46
C GLN A 103 -3.96 19.64 9.28
N SER A 104 -3.59 20.92 9.39
CA SER A 104 -3.64 21.88 8.29
C SER A 104 -2.75 21.43 7.13
N LEU A 105 -1.49 21.08 7.39
CA LEU A 105 -0.59 20.56 6.35
C LEU A 105 -1.06 19.19 5.81
N ALA A 106 -1.53 18.30 6.68
CA ALA A 106 -2.02 16.98 6.28
C ALA A 106 -3.23 17.05 5.32
N THR A 107 -3.99 18.13 5.34
CA THR A 107 -5.16 18.34 4.46
C THR A 107 -4.75 18.62 3.01
N GLN A 108 -3.57 19.20 2.78
CA GLN A 108 -3.10 19.53 1.43
C GLN A 108 -2.76 18.30 0.60
N THR A 109 -2.46 17.16 1.22
CA THR A 109 -2.03 15.87 0.61
C THR A 109 -0.76 15.92 -0.25
N GLU A 110 -0.45 17.06 -0.86
CA GLU A 110 0.73 17.35 -1.66
C GLU A 110 1.15 18.82 -1.52
N ILE A 111 2.44 19.08 -1.65
CA ILE A 111 3.05 20.41 -1.74
C ILE A 111 4.08 20.42 -2.88
N PHE A 112 4.59 21.59 -3.25
CA PHE A 112 5.62 21.72 -4.27
C PHE A 112 6.97 22.09 -3.66
N VAL A 113 7.97 21.23 -3.83
CA VAL A 113 9.34 21.42 -3.34
C VAL A 113 10.28 21.36 -4.54
N LYS A 114 11.10 22.40 -4.74
CA LYS A 114 11.95 22.57 -5.96
C LYS A 114 11.15 22.47 -7.27
N GLY A 115 9.91 22.97 -7.26
CA GLY A 115 9.00 22.91 -8.43
C GLY A 115 8.51 21.51 -8.78
N LYS A 116 8.76 20.49 -7.94
CA LYS A 116 8.24 19.13 -8.10
C LYS A 116 7.26 18.80 -6.99
N ARG A 117 6.36 17.88 -7.30
CA ARG A 117 5.39 17.39 -6.33
C ARG A 117 6.10 16.65 -5.20
N CYS A 118 5.70 16.97 -3.98
CA CYS A 118 6.10 16.29 -2.76
C CYS A 118 4.82 15.83 -2.03
N LEU A 119 4.72 14.53 -1.73
CA LEU A 119 3.54 14.00 -1.06
C LEU A 119 3.62 14.27 0.44
N VAL A 120 2.48 14.67 1.03
CA VAL A 120 2.31 14.78 2.48
C VAL A 120 1.62 13.52 2.99
N ILE A 121 2.32 12.77 3.82
CA ILE A 121 1.89 11.46 4.29
C ILE A 121 1.66 11.55 5.80
N ASN A 122 0.40 11.40 6.19
CA ASN A 122 0.03 11.27 7.59
C ASN A 122 0.14 9.79 8.01
N PRO A 123 1.06 9.43 8.91
CA PRO A 123 1.28 8.04 9.33
C PRO A 123 0.08 7.45 10.11
N SER A 124 -0.75 8.31 10.70
CA SER A 124 -1.96 7.95 11.44
C SER A 124 -3.16 7.68 10.52
N ARG A 125 -3.18 8.27 9.32
CA ARG A 125 -4.24 8.05 8.32
C ARG A 125 -3.83 6.91 7.39
N ARG A 126 -4.08 5.68 7.82
CA ARG A 126 -3.83 4.49 7.00
C ARG A 126 -5.11 4.07 6.27
N GLU A 127 -4.99 3.76 4.98
CA GLU A 127 -5.95 2.92 4.29
C GLU A 127 -5.20 1.64 3.94
N VAL A 128 -5.62 0.52 4.51
CA VAL A 128 -4.98 -0.78 4.30
C VAL A 128 -5.82 -1.57 3.30
N ALA A 129 -5.24 -1.84 2.13
CA ALA A 129 -5.83 -2.77 1.18
C ALA A 129 -5.33 -4.20 1.48
N VAL A 130 -6.23 -5.06 1.97
CA VAL A 130 -5.98 -6.48 2.24
C VAL A 130 -6.47 -7.30 1.07
N LYS A 131 -5.56 -8.01 0.40
CA LYS A 131 -5.94 -9.01 -0.61
C LYS A 131 -6.08 -10.38 0.05
N VAL A 132 -7.31 -10.89 0.10
CA VAL A 132 -7.62 -12.23 0.58
C VAL A 132 -7.56 -13.19 -0.59
N HIS A 133 -6.72 -14.20 -0.48
CA HIS A 133 -6.54 -15.25 -1.48
C HIS A 133 -7.35 -16.51 -1.11
N TRP A 134 -7.56 -17.36 -2.12
CA TRP A 134 -8.20 -18.69 -1.99
C TRP A 134 -9.60 -18.67 -1.37
N LEU A 135 -10.34 -17.59 -1.60
CA LEU A 135 -11.71 -17.46 -1.14
C LEU A 135 -12.66 -18.18 -2.13
N PRO A 136 -13.40 -19.22 -1.70
CA PRO A 136 -14.34 -19.88 -2.57
C PRO A 136 -15.42 -18.91 -3.07
N PRO A 137 -15.88 -19.01 -4.33
CA PRO A 137 -16.82 -18.05 -4.92
C PRO A 137 -18.13 -17.90 -4.14
N ARG A 138 -18.58 -18.99 -3.50
CA ARG A 138 -19.83 -19.05 -2.73
C ARG A 138 -19.75 -18.39 -1.36
N VAL A 139 -18.56 -18.08 -0.84
CA VAL A 139 -18.45 -17.41 0.47
C VAL A 139 -18.95 -15.96 0.32
N PRO A 140 -19.97 -15.53 1.09
CA PRO A 140 -20.50 -14.18 0.99
C PRO A 140 -19.50 -13.15 1.50
N GLY A 141 -19.47 -11.98 0.87
CA GLY A 141 -18.57 -10.89 1.28
C GLY A 141 -18.80 -10.45 2.72
N GLY A 142 -20.06 -10.41 3.16
CA GLY A 142 -20.43 -9.99 4.52
C GLY A 142 -19.85 -10.87 5.63
N LEU A 143 -19.65 -12.17 5.40
CA LEU A 143 -19.01 -13.05 6.39
C LEU A 143 -17.53 -12.68 6.57
N ILE A 144 -16.85 -12.36 5.47
CA ILE A 144 -15.44 -11.92 5.52
C ILE A 144 -15.33 -10.52 6.12
N VAL A 145 -16.26 -9.61 5.80
CA VAL A 145 -16.30 -8.28 6.44
C VAL A 145 -16.42 -8.42 7.95
N ARG A 146 -17.37 -9.22 8.46
CA ARG A 146 -17.51 -9.47 9.90
C ARG A 146 -16.25 -10.04 10.55
N GLN A 147 -15.51 -10.89 9.83
CA GLN A 147 -14.23 -11.38 10.34
C GLN A 147 -13.13 -10.32 10.29
N LEU A 148 -13.13 -9.44 9.30
CA LEU A 148 -12.15 -8.35 9.20
C LEU A 148 -12.46 -7.18 10.14
N GLU A 149 -13.72 -7.02 10.57
CA GLU A 149 -14.16 -6.04 11.58
C GLU A 149 -13.47 -6.23 12.93
N CYS A 150 -12.89 -7.41 13.22
CA CYS A 150 -12.07 -7.60 14.43
C CYS A 150 -10.73 -6.83 14.39
N PHE A 151 -10.26 -6.47 13.18
CA PHE A 151 -9.07 -5.67 12.99
C PHE A 151 -9.42 -4.18 12.95
N ASP A 152 -10.39 -3.80 12.11
CA ASP A 152 -10.98 -2.46 12.12
C ASP A 152 -12.18 -2.33 11.17
N HIS A 153 -12.76 -1.13 11.07
CA HIS A 153 -13.88 -0.85 10.17
C HIS A 153 -13.50 -1.05 8.68
N VAL A 154 -14.23 -1.94 8.02
CA VAL A 154 -14.06 -2.24 6.59
C VAL A 154 -14.94 -1.29 5.79
N GLN A 155 -14.36 -0.34 5.06
CA GLN A 155 -15.13 0.64 4.29
C GLN A 155 -15.55 0.14 2.92
N ARG A 156 -14.74 -0.67 2.24
CA ARG A 156 -15.00 -1.05 0.85
C ARG A 156 -14.52 -2.45 0.52
N VAL A 157 -15.39 -3.22 -0.15
CA VAL A 157 -15.05 -4.55 -0.67
C VAL A 157 -14.98 -4.48 -2.19
N VAL A 158 -13.80 -4.72 -2.76
CA VAL A 158 -13.59 -4.81 -4.21
C VAL A 158 -13.32 -6.27 -4.57
N ARG A 159 -14.19 -6.86 -5.39
CA ARG A 159 -13.90 -8.20 -5.95
C ARG A 159 -12.81 -8.06 -7.01
N ASP A 160 -11.74 -8.83 -6.84
CA ASP A 160 -10.69 -8.93 -7.84
C ASP A 160 -11.17 -9.88 -8.95
N GLY A 161 -11.67 -9.32 -10.04
CA GLY A 161 -12.16 -10.05 -11.20
C GLY A 161 -11.11 -10.03 -12.31
N TRP A 162 -10.44 -11.15 -12.55
CA TRP A 162 -9.67 -11.32 -13.77
C TRP A 162 -10.65 -11.57 -14.92
N ARG A 163 -10.79 -10.61 -15.83
CA ARG A 163 -11.57 -10.78 -17.06
C ARG A 163 -10.64 -11.35 -18.13
N LYS A 164 -10.57 -12.67 -18.28
CA LYS A 164 -10.07 -13.28 -19.53
C LYS A 164 -11.19 -13.20 -20.55
N SER A 165 -10.95 -12.64 -21.75
CA SER A 165 -12.01 -12.46 -22.77
C SER A 165 -12.68 -13.77 -23.17
N ALA A 166 -11.94 -14.88 -23.12
CA ALA A 166 -12.45 -16.23 -23.40
C ALA A 166 -13.38 -16.78 -22.29
N LEU A 167 -13.33 -16.26 -21.07
CA LEU A 167 -14.05 -16.78 -19.90
C LEU A 167 -14.67 -15.65 -19.06
N PRO A 168 -15.61 -14.87 -19.64
CA PRO A 168 -16.14 -13.65 -19.01
C PRO A 168 -16.98 -13.92 -17.76
N HIS A 169 -17.49 -15.14 -17.59
CA HIS A 169 -18.32 -15.56 -16.45
C HIS A 169 -17.49 -16.08 -15.25
N MET A 170 -16.19 -16.33 -15.44
CA MET A 170 -15.34 -16.86 -14.38
C MET A 170 -14.87 -15.73 -13.45
N THR A 171 -15.00 -15.95 -12.14
CA THR A 171 -14.52 -15.03 -11.12
C THR A 171 -13.30 -15.63 -10.43
N GLY A 172 -12.33 -14.78 -10.08
CA GLY A 172 -11.16 -15.19 -9.33
C GLY A 172 -11.51 -15.60 -7.90
N THR A 173 -10.62 -16.38 -7.28
CA THR A 173 -10.69 -16.74 -5.85
C THR A 173 -10.03 -15.70 -4.95
N SER A 174 -9.79 -14.49 -5.45
CA SER A 174 -9.20 -13.39 -4.69
C SER A 174 -10.18 -12.24 -4.54
N ARG A 175 -10.16 -11.57 -3.39
CA ARG A 175 -10.94 -10.35 -3.13
C ARG A 175 -10.08 -9.34 -2.38
N VAL A 176 -10.22 -8.08 -2.71
CA VAL A 176 -9.49 -6.97 -2.07
C VAL A 176 -10.45 -6.22 -1.14
N TYR A 177 -10.05 -6.06 0.11
CA TYR A 177 -10.80 -5.36 1.14
C TYR A 177 -10.03 -4.12 1.54
N HIS A 178 -10.67 -2.97 1.52
CA HIS A 178 -10.11 -1.72 2.01
C HIS A 178 -10.58 -1.51 3.45
N ILE A 179 -9.61 -1.52 4.36
CA ILE A 179 -9.80 -1.35 5.80
C ILE A 179 -9.24 0.03 6.14
N ILE A 180 -10.04 0.84 6.82
CA ILE A 180 -9.55 2.10 7.39
C ILE A 180 -9.38 1.85 8.88
N PRO A 181 -8.14 1.79 9.39
CA PRO A 181 -7.91 1.70 10.81
C PRO A 181 -8.49 2.95 11.48
N SER A 182 -9.39 2.74 12.43
CA SER A 182 -9.79 3.73 13.41
C SER A 182 -8.55 4.06 14.26
N ALA A 183 -8.44 5.29 14.75
CA ALA A 183 -7.33 5.73 15.61
C ALA A 183 -6.97 4.67 16.69
N PRO A 184 -5.68 4.57 17.08
CA PRO A 184 -5.24 3.54 18.02
C PRO A 184 -6.07 3.59 19.30
N ARG A 185 -6.91 2.58 19.50
CA ARG A 185 -7.68 2.45 20.75
C ARG A 185 -6.69 2.13 21.85
N HIS A 186 -6.52 3.07 22.78
CA HIS A 186 -5.55 3.07 23.88
C HIS A 186 -5.72 1.95 24.92
N TRP A 187 -6.58 0.94 24.70
CA TRP A 187 -6.90 -0.06 25.73
C TRP A 187 -6.17 -1.41 25.64
N ARG A 188 -5.18 -1.61 24.76
CA ARG A 188 -4.52 -2.92 24.65
C ARG A 188 -3.21 -3.05 25.45
N THR A 189 -3.30 -2.88 26.77
CA THR A 189 -2.25 -3.30 27.73
C THR A 189 -2.68 -4.43 28.67
N SER A 190 -3.92 -4.92 28.60
CA SER A 190 -4.32 -6.13 29.31
C SER A 190 -3.97 -7.38 28.49
N HIS A 191 -3.27 -8.32 29.13
CA HIS A 191 -2.84 -9.61 28.60
C HIS A 191 -4.01 -10.58 28.35
N THR A 192 -4.92 -10.20 27.48
CA THR A 192 -5.98 -11.08 26.97
C THR A 192 -6.27 -10.68 25.54
N ARG A 193 -5.63 -11.38 24.59
CA ARG A 193 -6.12 -11.40 23.21
C ARG A 193 -7.58 -11.89 23.27
N PRO A 194 -8.58 -11.15 22.77
CA PRO A 194 -9.78 -11.83 22.32
C PRO A 194 -9.33 -12.59 21.07
N LEU A 195 -9.02 -13.89 21.24
CA LEU A 195 -9.16 -14.83 20.14
C LEU A 195 -10.55 -14.56 19.57
N CYS A 196 -10.64 -14.32 18.25
CA CYS A 196 -11.91 -14.34 17.52
C CYS A 196 -12.60 -15.68 17.81
N ARG A 197 -13.38 -15.74 18.89
CA ARG A 197 -14.16 -16.89 19.26
C ARG A 197 -15.55 -16.70 18.68
N ASP A 198 -15.97 -17.78 18.03
CA ASP A 198 -17.31 -18.09 17.57
C ASP A 198 -17.84 -17.28 16.37
N ALA A 199 -17.27 -17.55 15.20
CA ALA A 199 -18.14 -17.80 14.04
C ALA A 199 -18.35 -19.30 13.93
N ARG A 200 -19.37 -19.81 14.63
CA ARG A 200 -19.91 -21.14 14.32
C ARG A 200 -20.72 -21.00 13.03
N TYR A 201 -20.41 -21.90 12.09
CA TYR A 201 -21.11 -22.07 10.82
C TYR A 201 -22.55 -22.52 11.02
#